data_AF-A0A534ZAR1-F1
#
_entry.id   AF-A0A534ZAR1-F1
#
_cell.length_a   1.000
_cell.length_b   1.000
_cell.length_c   1.000
_cell.angle_alpha   90.00
_cell.angle_beta   90.00
_cell.angle_gamma   90.00
#
_symmetry.space_group_name_H-M   'P 1'
#
loop_
_entity.id
_entity.type
_entity.pdbx_description
1 polymer ?
#
loop_
_entity_poly.entity_id
_entity_poly.type
_entity_poly.pdbx_seq_one_letter_code
_entity_poly.pdbx_strand_id
1 'polypeptide(L)'
;MFYLHVIRPELLHAGLSAADVDRIVAAGVHPSFKEWLRDTLNGTPRFDTSEELARAIILKKLDVLEERLAGRQYLVGERFTMADAGWFTRVDSLPALRVTLSPERYPNTQAWCGRVAERPSVAASAR
;
A
#
# COMPACT_ATOMS: atom_id res chain seq x y z
N MET A 1 -4.34 13.78 -6.36
CA MET A 1 -4.96 13.49 -5.04
C MET A 1 -6.10 14.49 -4.79
N PHE A 2 -7.14 14.49 -5.63
CA PHE A 2 -8.24 15.48 -5.55
C PHE A 2 -9.16 15.26 -4.34
N TYR A 3 -9.24 14.02 -3.87
CA TYR A 3 -10.08 13.63 -2.74
C TYR A 3 -9.78 14.38 -1.45
N LEU A 4 -8.55 14.87 -1.24
CA LEU A 4 -8.18 15.60 -0.01
C LEU A 4 -9.02 16.87 0.20
N HIS A 5 -9.32 17.59 -0.88
CA HIS A 5 -10.12 18.82 -0.81
C HIS A 5 -11.61 18.54 -0.59
N VAL A 6 -12.04 17.28 -0.67
CA VAL A 6 -13.40 16.84 -0.41
C VAL A 6 -13.51 16.19 0.96
N ILE A 7 -12.55 15.32 1.32
CA ILE A 7 -12.60 14.50 2.54
C ILE A 7 -12.71 15.38 3.79
N ARG A 8 -11.84 16.37 3.96
CA ARG A 8 -11.82 17.16 5.20
C ARG A 8 -13.11 17.98 5.37
N PRO A 9 -13.57 18.79 4.39
CA PRO A 9 -14.83 19.53 4.54
C PRO A 9 -16.02 18.61 4.83
N GLU A 10 -16.17 17.51 4.09
CA GLU A 10 -17.30 16.60 4.27
C GLU A 10 -17.32 15.92 5.63
N LEU A 11 -16.16 15.46 6.14
CA LEU A 11 -16.09 14.86 7.46
C LEU A 11 -16.37 15.88 8.57
N LEU A 12 -15.92 17.13 8.42
CA LEU A 12 -16.25 18.21 9.36
C LEU A 12 -17.74 18.57 9.31
N HIS A 13 -18.36 18.64 8.13
CA HIS A 13 -19.80 18.84 7.98
C HIS A 13 -20.61 17.72 8.64
N ALA A 14 -20.11 16.48 8.60
CA ALA A 14 -20.68 15.34 9.30
C ALA A 14 -20.42 15.33 10.82
N GLY A 15 -19.75 16.36 11.37
CA GLY A 15 -19.45 16.48 12.80
C GLY A 15 -18.34 15.54 13.30
N LEU A 16 -17.51 15.00 12.40
CA LEU A 16 -16.44 14.06 12.73
C LEU A 16 -15.13 14.78 13.02
N SER A 17 -14.35 14.21 13.94
CA SER A 17 -13.05 14.71 14.37
C SER A 17 -11.97 13.63 14.31
N ALA A 18 -10.70 13.99 14.53
CA ALA A 18 -9.61 13.02 14.61
C ALA A 18 -9.82 11.95 15.69
N ALA A 19 -10.58 12.25 16.76
CA ALA A 19 -10.92 11.30 17.81
C ALA A 19 -11.87 10.19 17.33
N ASP A 20 -12.63 10.43 16.26
CA ASP A 20 -13.61 9.48 15.73
C ASP A 20 -12.98 8.43 14.80
N VAL A 21 -11.71 8.61 14.40
CA VAL A 21 -11.08 7.80 13.33
C VAL A 21 -11.12 6.30 13.62
N ASP A 22 -10.88 5.87 14.86
CA ASP A 22 -10.92 4.43 15.17
C ASP A 22 -12.33 3.84 15.13
N ARG A 23 -13.36 4.67 15.35
CA ARG A 23 -14.77 4.28 15.29
C ARG A 23 -15.27 4.20 13.84
N ILE A 24 -14.84 5.11 12.97
CA ILE A 24 -15.37 5.22 11.60
C ILE A 24 -14.57 4.41 10.56
N VAL A 25 -13.31 4.07 10.85
CA VAL A 25 -12.49 3.27 9.95
C VAL A 25 -12.67 1.78 10.24
N ALA A 26 -13.08 1.03 9.23
CA ALA A 26 -13.33 -0.41 9.33
C ALA A 26 -12.12 -1.20 9.88
N ALA A 27 -12.44 -2.30 10.56
CA ALA A 27 -11.43 -3.27 11.01
C ALA A 27 -10.65 -3.84 9.80
N GLY A 28 -9.34 -3.99 9.92
CA GLY A 28 -8.45 -4.48 8.86
C GLY A 28 -7.85 -3.41 7.95
N VAL A 29 -8.28 -2.15 8.05
CA VAL A 29 -7.60 -1.04 7.37
C VAL A 29 -6.24 -0.79 8.02
N HIS A 30 -5.20 -0.63 7.19
CA HIS A 30 -3.83 -0.46 7.66
C HIS A 30 -3.67 0.78 8.55
N PRO A 31 -2.89 0.73 9.66
CA PRO A 31 -2.74 1.85 10.59
C PRO A 31 -2.32 3.18 9.95
N SER A 32 -1.46 3.12 8.92
CA SER A 32 -1.02 4.32 8.20
C SER A 32 -2.17 5.14 7.59
N PHE A 33 -3.26 4.48 7.17
CA PHE A 33 -4.43 5.20 6.65
C PHE A 33 -5.17 5.93 7.78
N LYS A 34 -5.31 5.29 8.95
CA LYS A 34 -5.91 5.92 10.13
C LYS A 34 -5.12 7.15 10.55
N GLU A 35 -3.79 7.03 10.63
CA GLU A 35 -2.93 8.17 10.95
C GLU A 35 -3.07 9.29 9.93
N TRP A 36 -3.03 8.96 8.63
CA TRP A 36 -3.24 9.96 7.57
C TRP A 36 -4.61 10.64 7.67
N LEU A 37 -5.67 9.90 8.01
CA LEU A 37 -7.00 10.45 8.19
C LEU A 37 -7.09 11.39 9.39
N ARG A 38 -6.43 11.06 10.52
CA ARG A 38 -6.32 11.95 11.69
C ARG A 38 -5.62 13.26 11.32
N ASP A 39 -4.47 13.15 10.65
CA ASP A 39 -3.70 14.31 10.21
C ASP A 39 -4.50 15.19 9.22
N THR A 40 -5.26 14.56 8.33
CA THR A 40 -6.15 15.26 7.41
C THR A 40 -7.24 16.02 8.15
N LEU A 41 -7.92 15.39 9.12
CA LEU A 41 -8.95 16.04 9.95
C LEU A 41 -8.37 17.21 10.76
N ASN A 42 -7.15 17.06 11.28
CA ASN A 42 -6.40 18.12 11.97
C ASN A 42 -5.93 19.26 11.05
N GLY A 43 -6.14 19.16 9.73
CA GLY A 43 -5.74 20.19 8.77
C GLY A 43 -4.26 20.15 8.40
N THR A 44 -3.54 19.08 8.76
CA THR A 44 -2.13 18.85 8.44
C THR A 44 -1.96 17.59 7.60
N PRO A 45 -2.67 17.44 6.46
CA PRO A 45 -2.55 16.24 5.64
C PRO A 45 -1.08 16.04 5.24
N ARG A 46 -0.56 14.84 5.48
CA ARG A 46 0.81 14.50 5.06
C ARG A 46 0.86 14.39 3.55
N PHE A 47 1.73 15.19 2.95
CA PHE A 47 2.14 15.06 1.57
C PHE A 47 3.59 14.60 1.56
N ASP A 48 3.92 13.63 0.72
CA ASP A 48 5.32 13.26 0.48
C ASP A 48 6.00 14.42 -0.26
N THR A 49 6.66 15.29 0.50
CA THR A 49 7.48 16.40 -0.05
C THR A 49 8.97 16.09 -0.07
N SER A 50 9.35 14.93 0.47
CA SER A 50 10.74 14.44 0.53
C SER A 50 10.86 13.10 -0.18
N GLU A 51 11.74 13.04 -1.19
CA GLU A 51 12.09 11.79 -1.89
C GLU A 51 12.65 10.75 -0.91
N GLU A 52 13.50 11.17 0.03
CA GLU A 52 14.11 10.28 1.03
C GLU A 52 13.05 9.62 1.91
N LEU A 53 12.09 10.43 2.42
CA LEU A 53 11.00 9.91 3.23
C LEU A 53 10.11 8.95 2.42
N ALA A 54 9.79 9.30 1.17
CA ALA A 54 8.99 8.45 0.30
C ALA A 54 9.68 7.09 0.05
N ARG A 55 11.00 7.10 -0.22
CA ARG A 55 11.80 5.87 -0.36
C ARG A 55 11.80 5.04 0.93
N ALA A 56 11.97 5.67 2.09
CA ALA A 56 11.92 4.98 3.37
C ALA A 56 10.55 4.32 3.62
N ILE A 57 9.45 5.00 3.27
CA ILE A 57 8.09 4.46 3.37
C ILE A 57 7.90 3.26 2.42
N ILE A 58 8.40 3.35 1.19
CA ILE A 58 8.36 2.24 0.23
C ILE A 58 9.09 1.03 0.80
N LEU A 59 10.33 1.20 1.30
CA LEU A 59 11.11 0.11 1.89
C LEU A 59 10.40 -0.52 3.08
N LYS A 60 9.82 0.29 3.98
CA LYS A 60 9.04 -0.23 5.12
C LYS A 60 7.82 -1.04 4.68
N LYS A 61 7.16 -0.67 3.57
CA LYS A 61 6.04 -1.44 3.02
C LYS A 61 6.53 -2.75 2.40
N LEU A 62 7.70 -2.77 1.79
CA LEU A 62 8.32 -3.99 1.25
C LEU A 62 8.71 -4.95 2.38
N ASP A 63 9.23 -4.45 3.51
CA ASP A 63 9.51 -5.29 4.68
C ASP A 63 8.24 -5.99 5.19
N VAL A 64 7.14 -5.26 5.31
CA VAL A 64 5.85 -5.84 5.70
C VAL A 64 5.36 -6.85 4.67
N LEU A 65 5.52 -6.56 3.37
CA LEU A 65 5.11 -7.46 2.30
C LEU A 65 5.90 -8.78 2.34
N GLU A 66 7.21 -8.69 2.57
CA GLU A 66 8.12 -9.82 2.72
C GLU A 66 7.71 -10.72 3.88
N GLU A 67 7.50 -10.16 5.06
CA GLU A 67 7.02 -10.88 6.25
C GLU A 67 5.66 -11.57 5.99
N ARG A 68 4.76 -10.89 5.28
CA ARG A 68 3.43 -11.43 4.97
C ARG A 68 3.46 -12.55 3.96
N LEU A 69 4.48 -12.62 3.12
CA LEU A 69 4.69 -13.67 2.13
C LEU A 69 5.52 -14.84 2.68
N ALA A 70 6.08 -14.72 3.89
CA ALA A 70 6.80 -15.82 4.53
C ALA A 70 5.91 -17.06 4.65
N GLY A 71 6.32 -18.14 3.97
CA GLY A 71 5.59 -19.41 3.93
C GLY A 71 4.27 -19.37 3.15
N ARG A 72 4.02 -18.34 2.33
CA ARG A 72 2.78 -18.18 1.57
C ARG A 72 3.03 -18.01 0.08
N GLN A 73 2.12 -18.59 -0.71
CA GLN A 73 2.16 -18.46 -2.17
C GLN A 73 1.59 -17.12 -2.65
N TYR A 74 0.55 -16.63 -1.96
CA TYR A 74 -0.21 -15.42 -2.25
C TYR A 74 -0.49 -14.64 -0.97
N LEU A 75 -0.94 -13.39 -1.10
CA LEU A 75 -1.16 -12.50 0.05
C LEU A 75 -2.33 -12.92 0.94
N VAL A 76 -3.34 -13.59 0.37
CA VAL A 76 -4.54 -14.01 1.08
C VAL A 76 -4.86 -15.47 0.74
N GLY A 77 -4.79 -16.35 1.75
CA GLY A 77 -5.05 -17.77 1.58
C GLY A 77 -4.07 -18.43 0.59
N GLU A 78 -4.57 -19.43 -0.14
CA GLU A 78 -3.76 -20.26 -1.05
C GLU A 78 -4.01 -19.97 -2.54
N ARG A 79 -4.72 -18.90 -2.87
CA ARG A 79 -5.09 -18.57 -4.26
C ARG A 79 -4.78 -17.11 -4.58
N PHE A 80 -4.54 -16.84 -5.86
CA PHE A 80 -4.41 -15.48 -6.36
C PHE A 80 -5.72 -14.70 -6.18
N THR A 81 -5.64 -13.50 -5.62
CA THR A 81 -6.79 -12.62 -5.37
C THR A 81 -6.53 -11.18 -5.82
N MET A 82 -7.53 -10.32 -5.64
CA MET A 82 -7.37 -8.86 -5.83
C MET A 82 -6.27 -8.27 -4.95
N ALA A 83 -5.95 -8.87 -3.81
CA ALA A 83 -4.85 -8.41 -2.97
C ALA A 83 -3.51 -8.51 -3.72
N ASP A 84 -3.27 -9.65 -4.40
CA ASP A 84 -2.07 -9.89 -5.20
C ASP A 84 -2.01 -8.95 -6.40
N ALA A 85 -3.11 -8.85 -7.17
CA ALA A 85 -3.18 -7.96 -8.33
C ALA A 85 -2.90 -6.49 -7.94
N GLY A 86 -3.49 -6.03 -6.83
CA GLY A 86 -3.32 -4.67 -6.34
C GLY A 86 -1.90 -4.35 -5.90
N TRP A 87 -1.21 -5.28 -5.23
CA TRP A 87 0.17 -5.06 -4.82
C TRP A 87 1.18 -5.27 -5.94
N PHE A 88 0.93 -6.24 -6.83
CA PHE A 88 1.88 -6.61 -7.89
C PHE A 88 2.19 -5.43 -8.79
N THR A 89 1.16 -4.72 -9.28
CA THR A 89 1.36 -3.57 -10.18
C THR A 89 2.24 -2.47 -9.56
N ARG A 90 2.17 -2.30 -8.23
CA ARG A 90 3.01 -1.33 -7.51
C ARG A 90 4.46 -1.81 -7.43
N VAL A 91 4.65 -3.08 -7.06
CA VAL A 91 5.99 -3.67 -6.87
C VAL A 91 6.71 -3.81 -8.21
N ASP A 92 6.01 -4.24 -9.25
CA ASP A 92 6.52 -4.38 -10.62
C ASP A 92 7.00 -3.05 -11.22
N SER A 93 6.40 -1.93 -10.79
CA SER A 93 6.81 -0.57 -11.22
C SER A 93 8.04 -0.03 -10.48
N LEU A 94 8.47 -0.63 -9.36
CA LEU A 94 9.56 -0.10 -8.53
C LEU A 94 10.92 0.01 -9.23
N PRO A 95 11.33 -0.92 -10.12
CA PRO A 95 12.57 -0.77 -10.88
C PRO A 95 12.63 0.53 -11.69
N ALA A 96 11.51 0.99 -12.25
CA ALA A 96 11.44 2.27 -12.97
C ALA A 96 11.70 3.48 -12.04
N LEU A 97 11.49 3.31 -10.74
CA LEU A 97 11.79 4.31 -9.69
C LEU A 97 13.16 4.12 -9.04
N ARG A 98 14.01 3.24 -9.60
CA ARG A 98 15.31 2.85 -9.06
C ARG A 98 15.22 2.27 -7.63
N VAL A 99 14.13 1.57 -7.34
CA VAL A 99 13.98 0.79 -6.10
C VAL A 99 14.06 -0.68 -6.48
N THR A 100 15.15 -1.34 -6.09
CA THR A 100 15.41 -2.74 -6.43
C THR A 100 15.05 -3.66 -5.26
N LEU A 101 14.40 -4.77 -5.55
CA LEU A 101 14.23 -5.86 -4.59
C LEU A 101 15.56 -6.63 -4.48
N SER A 102 16.34 -6.42 -3.42
CA SER A 102 17.52 -7.25 -3.16
C SER A 102 17.08 -8.69 -2.84
N PRO A 103 17.69 -9.73 -3.47
CA PRO A 103 17.39 -11.13 -3.17
C PRO A 103 17.65 -11.51 -1.70
N GLU A 104 18.63 -10.88 -1.07
CA GLU A 104 19.02 -11.14 0.31
C GLU A 104 17.98 -10.63 1.32
N ARG A 105 17.31 -9.53 0.99
CA ARG A 105 16.31 -8.91 1.87
C ARG A 105 14.86 -9.30 1.53
N TYR A 106 14.56 -9.52 0.25
CA TYR A 106 13.19 -9.73 -0.22
C TYR A 106 12.98 -11.03 -1.04
N PRO A 107 13.48 -12.19 -0.59
CA PRO A 107 13.37 -13.44 -1.34
C PRO A 107 11.92 -13.89 -1.56
N ASN A 108 11.04 -13.74 -0.56
CA ASN A 108 9.64 -14.16 -0.70
C ASN A 108 8.88 -13.24 -1.66
N THR A 109 9.14 -11.93 -1.60
CA THR A 109 8.55 -10.93 -2.49
C THR A 109 8.97 -11.16 -3.94
N GLN A 110 10.24 -11.47 -4.20
CA GLN A 110 10.69 -11.80 -5.56
C GLN A 110 10.01 -13.07 -6.08
N ALA A 111 9.98 -14.14 -5.28
CA ALA A 111 9.35 -15.40 -5.67
C ALA A 111 7.85 -15.21 -5.95
N TRP A 112 7.17 -14.39 -5.15
CA TRP A 112 5.78 -14.01 -5.38
C TRP A 112 5.60 -13.18 -6.66
N CYS A 113 6.46 -12.18 -6.92
CA CYS A 113 6.41 -11.40 -8.16
C CYS A 113 6.55 -12.29 -9.39
N GLY A 114 7.51 -13.23 -9.40
CA GLY A 114 7.70 -14.18 -10.49
C GLY A 114 6.42 -15.01 -10.76
N ARG A 115 5.84 -15.60 -9.71
CA ARG A 115 4.58 -16.36 -9.83
C ARG A 115 3.41 -15.52 -10.35
N VAL A 116 3.31 -14.26 -9.96
CA VAL A 116 2.22 -13.38 -10.41
C VAL A 116 2.44 -12.94 -11.86
N ALA A 117 3.68 -12.64 -12.25
CA ALA A 117 4.05 -12.21 -13.60
C ALA A 117 3.78 -13.29 -14.66
N GLU A 118 3.96 -14.57 -14.33
CA GLU A 118 3.69 -15.69 -15.25
C GLU A 118 2.20 -15.90 -15.58
N ARG A 119 1.29 -15.19 -14.89
CA ARG A 119 -0.15 -15.40 -15.10
C ARG A 119 -0.61 -14.81 -16.44
N PRO A 120 -1.38 -15.55 -17.26
CA PRO A 120 -1.88 -15.04 -18.54
C PRO A 120 -2.66 -13.72 -18.42
N SER A 121 -3.42 -13.54 -17.33
CA SER A 121 -4.17 -12.31 -17.07
C SER A 121 -3.28 -11.08 -16.86
N VAL A 122 -2.08 -11.28 -16.31
CA VAL A 122 -1.09 -10.22 -16.11
C VAL A 122 -0.42 -9.88 -17.44
N ALA A 123 0.06 -10.89 -18.17
CA ALA A 123 0.65 -10.71 -19.48
C ALA A 123 -0.29 -10.00 -20.47
N ALA A 124 -1.59 -10.34 -20.47
CA ALA A 124 -2.59 -9.69 -21.33
C ALA A 124 -2.88 -8.22 -20.95
N SER A 125 -2.51 -7.79 -19.74
CA SER A 125 -2.76 -6.44 -19.23
C SER A 125 -1.53 -5.54 -19.29
N ALA A 126 -0.33 -6.10 -19.39
CA ALA A 126 0.90 -5.37 -19.62
C ALA A 126 0.91 -4.81 -21.06
N ARG A 127 0.90 -3.48 -21.19
CA ARG A 127 0.92 -2.76 -22.46
C ARG A 127 2.10 -1.81 -22.50
#